data_AF-A0A0F9BG59-F1
#
_entry.id   AF-A0A0F9BG59-F1
#
_cell.length_a   1.000
_cell.length_b   1.000
_cell.length_c   1.000
_cell.angle_alpha   90.00
_cell.angle_beta   90.00
_cell.angle_gamma   90.00
#
_symmetry.space_group_name_H-M   'P 1'
#
loop_
_entity.id
_entity.type
_entity.pdbx_description
1 polymer ?
#
loop_
_entity_poly.entity_id
_entity_poly.type
_entity_poly.pdbx_seq_one_letter_code
_entity_poly.pdbx_strand_id
1 'polypeptide(L)'
;MGAATELLLGGDRRRSVQISLPGGPDGQPGEKVRFKLKDKKLEGQWAHASVIKDAGDDPDVTNRAEICARVRQVKTRKSALNVSGGKGVGRVTRPGLAVKPGNAAINPVPMKMILTEVQKAIAKAGGRAKFGALDVVISVPDGERLAQMTLNARLGIIGGISILGTTGIVKPLSTDAWTATISASLNVAEAAGLDTVVMSSGRTSERVHMEHLSLTRRLT
;
A
#
# COMPACT_ATOMS: atom_id res chain seq x y z
N MET A 1 4.43 10.58 3.39
CA MET A 1 5.86 10.20 3.38
C MET A 1 6.74 11.41 3.09
N GLY A 2 6.60 12.07 1.93
CA GLY A 2 7.30 13.34 1.63
C GLY A 2 7.15 14.38 2.74
N ALA A 3 5.91 14.62 3.21
CA ALA A 3 5.63 15.54 4.33
C ALA A 3 6.42 15.26 5.62
N ALA A 4 6.55 13.98 6.01
CA ALA A 4 7.30 13.57 7.18
C ALA A 4 8.82 13.76 6.95
N THR A 5 9.30 13.49 5.73
CA THR A 5 10.70 13.72 5.36
C THR A 5 11.05 15.21 5.36
N GLU A 6 10.18 16.06 4.79
CA GLU A 6 10.37 17.52 4.79
C GLU A 6 10.35 18.09 6.23
N LEU A 7 9.50 17.54 7.11
CA LEU A 7 9.53 17.90 8.53
C LEU A 7 10.85 17.49 9.19
N LEU A 8 11.31 16.26 8.95
CA LEU A 8 12.53 15.72 9.55
C LEU A 8 13.77 16.51 9.13
N LEU A 9 13.89 16.84 7.85
CA LEU A 9 15.12 17.37 7.27
C LEU A 9 15.16 18.90 7.18
N GLY A 10 14.01 19.54 7.01
CA GLY A 10 13.90 20.98 6.76
C GLY A 10 13.00 21.72 7.76
N GLY A 11 12.38 21.02 8.72
CA GLY A 11 11.48 21.63 9.70
C GLY A 11 10.17 22.16 9.11
N ASP A 12 9.80 21.76 7.90
CA ASP A 12 8.60 22.23 7.20
C ASP A 12 7.34 21.88 8.00
N ARG A 13 6.51 22.88 8.34
CA ARG A 13 5.25 22.71 9.11
C ARG A 13 3.97 22.90 8.28
N ARG A 14 4.04 22.89 6.94
CA ARG A 14 2.86 22.97 6.07
C ARG A 14 1.88 21.84 6.37
N ARG A 15 0.58 22.18 6.32
CA ARG A 15 -0.57 21.29 6.59
C ARG A 15 -1.12 20.59 5.35
N SER A 16 -0.53 20.83 4.18
CA SER A 16 -0.86 20.10 2.95
C SER A 16 0.38 19.84 2.13
N VAL A 17 0.32 18.82 1.28
CA VAL A 17 1.35 18.47 0.31
C VAL A 17 0.74 18.24 -1.06
N GLN A 18 1.50 18.50 -2.11
CA GLN A 18 1.11 18.20 -3.48
C GLN A 18 1.99 17.07 -4.00
N ILE A 19 1.37 16.03 -4.54
CA ILE A 19 2.07 14.89 -5.15
C ILE A 19 1.68 14.79 -6.63
N SER A 20 2.60 14.30 -7.45
CA SER A 20 2.28 13.91 -8.82
C SER A 20 1.85 12.44 -8.80
N LEU A 21 0.65 12.19 -9.30
CA LEU A 21 0.16 10.82 -9.47
C LEU A 21 0.89 10.12 -10.63
N PRO A 22 0.88 8.78 -10.68
CA PRO A 22 1.32 8.05 -11.86
C PRO A 22 0.53 8.50 -13.09
N GLY A 23 1.24 8.56 -14.23
CA GLY A 23 0.62 8.81 -15.52
C GLY A 23 -0.34 7.70 -15.93
N GLY A 24 -1.23 7.99 -16.88
CA GLY A 24 -2.07 6.98 -17.52
C GLY A 24 -1.21 5.97 -18.31
N PRO A 25 -1.78 4.79 -18.67
CA PRO A 25 -1.07 3.77 -19.45
C PRO A 25 -0.52 4.30 -20.78
N ASP A 26 -1.09 5.37 -21.34
CA ASP A 26 -0.66 6.00 -22.60
C ASP A 26 0.49 7.02 -22.43
N GLY A 27 1.18 7.01 -21.29
CA GLY A 27 2.32 7.91 -21.05
C GLY A 27 1.93 9.36 -20.73
N GLN A 28 0.64 9.66 -20.56
CA GLN A 28 0.19 10.99 -20.14
C GLN A 28 0.76 11.35 -18.76
N PRO A 29 1.26 12.58 -18.55
CA PRO A 29 1.76 13.01 -17.25
C PRO A 29 0.63 12.97 -16.21
N GLY A 30 0.89 12.35 -15.06
CA GLY A 30 -0.11 12.22 -14.02
C GLY A 30 -0.44 13.56 -13.37
N GLU A 31 -1.69 13.67 -12.91
CA GLU A 31 -2.22 14.86 -12.27
C GLU A 31 -1.46 15.22 -10.98
N LYS A 32 -1.38 16.52 -10.67
CA LYS A 32 -0.85 17.00 -9.39
C LYS A 32 -1.97 17.19 -8.37
N VAL A 33 -2.11 16.25 -7.45
CA VAL A 33 -3.17 16.29 -6.44
C VAL A 33 -2.65 16.81 -5.11
N ARG A 34 -3.46 17.64 -4.44
CA ARG A 34 -3.16 18.20 -3.12
C ARG A 34 -3.85 17.38 -2.03
N PHE A 35 -3.07 16.94 -1.05
CA PHE A 35 -3.54 16.20 0.12
C PHE A 35 -3.44 17.06 1.37
N LYS A 36 -4.54 17.18 2.11
CA LYS A 36 -4.54 17.75 3.47
C LYS A 36 -3.98 16.72 4.44
N LEU A 37 -3.03 17.14 5.26
CA LEU A 37 -2.48 16.30 6.32
C LEU A 37 -3.46 16.27 7.50
N LYS A 38 -3.70 15.09 8.04
CA LYS A 38 -4.46 14.92 9.28
C LYS A 38 -3.56 15.24 10.48
N ASP A 39 -2.39 14.62 10.52
CA ASP A 39 -1.38 14.87 11.55
C ASP A 39 0.01 15.06 10.92
N LYS A 40 0.85 15.83 11.61
CA LYS A 40 2.25 16.09 11.26
C LYS A 40 3.02 16.56 12.50
N LYS A 41 3.98 15.75 12.96
CA LYS A 41 4.72 16.03 14.20
C LYS A 41 6.09 15.34 14.24
N LEU A 42 6.98 15.88 15.07
CA LEU A 42 8.22 15.23 15.45
C LEU A 42 8.00 14.48 16.77
N GLU A 43 8.39 13.22 16.81
CA GLU A 43 8.31 12.32 17.97
C GLU A 43 9.69 11.70 18.21
N GLY A 44 10.48 12.33 19.07
CA GLY A 44 11.87 11.93 19.30
C GLY A 44 12.69 11.99 18.01
N GLN A 45 13.18 10.84 17.55
CA GLN A 45 13.97 10.71 16.31
C GLN A 45 13.11 10.48 15.06
N TRP A 46 11.79 10.42 15.20
CA TRP A 46 10.87 10.16 14.10
C TRP A 46 10.11 11.43 13.72
N ALA A 47 9.98 11.68 12.42
CA ALA A 47 8.96 12.56 11.89
C ALA A 47 7.76 11.73 11.44
N HIS A 48 6.57 12.17 11.83
CA HIS A 48 5.30 11.55 11.49
C HIS A 48 4.51 12.48 10.57
N ALA A 49 3.81 11.89 9.59
CA ALA A 49 2.72 12.55 8.89
C ALA A 49 1.65 11.53 8.50
N SER A 50 0.38 11.95 8.53
CA SER A 50 -0.74 11.11 8.10
C SER A 50 -1.71 11.85 7.19
N VAL A 51 -2.41 11.07 6.38
CA VAL A 51 -3.52 11.52 5.53
C VAL A 51 -4.70 10.58 5.74
N ILE A 52 -5.90 11.09 5.49
CA ILE A 52 -7.09 10.24 5.39
C ILE A 52 -7.32 9.91 3.93
N LYS A 53 -7.45 8.61 3.62
CA LYS A 53 -7.81 8.16 2.28
C LYS A 53 -9.21 8.66 1.95
N ASP A 54 -9.36 9.16 0.73
CA ASP A 54 -10.63 9.51 0.13
C ASP A 54 -10.84 8.63 -1.10
N ALA A 55 -11.91 7.83 -1.08
CA ALA A 55 -12.30 6.97 -2.18
C ALA A 55 -13.46 7.56 -3.02
N GLY A 56 -13.91 8.79 -2.70
CA GLY A 56 -15.11 9.36 -3.29
C GLY A 56 -16.33 8.47 -3.07
N ASP A 57 -17.07 8.22 -4.15
CA ASP A 57 -18.29 7.40 -4.16
C ASP A 57 -18.04 5.89 -4.28
N ASP A 58 -16.77 5.45 -4.37
CA ASP A 58 -16.46 4.02 -4.40
C ASP A 58 -16.78 3.39 -3.03
N PRO A 59 -17.52 2.26 -2.97
CA PRO A 59 -17.79 1.53 -1.74
C PRO A 59 -16.55 0.75 -1.26
N ASP A 60 -15.40 1.42 -1.20
CA ASP A 60 -14.12 0.90 -0.74
C ASP A 60 -14.12 0.79 0.78
N VAL A 61 -13.96 -0.42 1.31
CA VAL A 61 -13.87 -0.68 2.76
C VAL A 61 -12.73 0.08 3.44
N THR A 62 -11.72 0.49 2.68
CA THR A 62 -10.57 1.28 3.17
C THR A 62 -10.76 2.79 2.99
N ASN A 63 -11.92 3.25 2.48
CA ASN A 63 -12.26 4.67 2.50
C ASN A 63 -12.18 5.19 3.94
N ARG A 64 -11.77 6.45 4.11
CA ARG A 64 -11.56 7.10 5.41
C ARG A 64 -10.45 6.49 6.28
N ALA A 65 -9.75 5.44 5.83
CA ALA A 65 -8.63 4.89 6.56
C ALA A 65 -7.50 5.92 6.67
N GLU A 66 -6.89 5.98 7.84
CA GLU A 66 -5.70 6.81 8.05
C GLU A 66 -4.46 6.08 7.54
N ILE A 67 -3.73 6.74 6.63
CA ILE A 67 -2.44 6.27 6.14
C ILE A 67 -1.35 7.10 6.79
N CYS A 68 -0.53 6.46 7.60
CA CYS A 68 0.56 7.09 8.33
C CYS A 68 1.91 6.77 7.68
N ALA A 69 2.82 7.72 7.76
CA ALA A 69 4.23 7.53 7.46
C ALA A 69 5.08 8.05 8.61
N ARG A 70 6.04 7.25 9.07
CA ARG A 70 7.11 7.69 9.96
C ARG A 70 8.45 7.60 9.24
N VAL A 71 9.28 8.63 9.42
CA VAL A 71 10.61 8.72 8.82
C VAL A 71 11.63 9.06 9.89
N ARG A 72 12.76 8.37 9.91
CA ARG A 72 13.93 8.73 10.74
C ARG A 72 15.20 8.66 9.91
N GLN A 73 16.23 9.36 10.38
CA GLN A 73 17.59 9.13 9.91
C GLN A 73 18.20 7.92 10.61
N VAL A 74 19.00 7.17 9.86
CA VAL A 74 19.82 6.07 10.36
C VAL A 74 21.28 6.43 10.18
N LYS A 75 22.05 6.32 11.25
CA LYS A 75 23.49 6.55 11.23
C LYS A 75 24.18 5.36 10.54
N THR A 76 24.41 5.49 9.23
CA THR A 76 25.18 4.52 8.44
C THR A 76 26.11 5.27 7.48
N ARG A 77 27.24 4.64 7.11
CA ARG A 77 28.19 5.18 6.12
C ARG A 77 27.64 5.18 4.69
N LYS A 78 26.56 4.45 4.41
CA LYS A 78 25.94 4.37 3.08
C LYS A 78 24.61 5.12 3.07
N SER A 79 24.38 5.93 2.04
CA SER A 79 23.04 6.48 1.77
C SER A 79 22.13 5.35 1.29
N ALA A 80 21.09 5.06 2.07
CA ALA A 80 20.06 4.08 1.73
C ALA A 80 18.68 4.64 2.04
N LEU A 81 17.66 4.18 1.32
CA LEU A 81 16.27 4.50 1.60
C LEU A 81 15.53 3.19 1.82
N ASN A 82 15.24 2.88 3.07
CA ASN A 82 14.56 1.66 3.47
C ASN A 82 13.09 1.96 3.64
N VAL A 83 12.23 1.20 2.96
CA VAL A 83 10.77 1.32 3.10
C VAL A 83 10.20 0.02 3.62
N SER A 84 9.43 0.09 4.69
CA SER A 84 8.79 -1.08 5.31
C SER A 84 7.33 -0.81 5.68
N GLY A 85 6.56 -1.90 5.83
CA GLY A 85 5.23 -1.87 6.43
C GLY A 85 5.29 -2.01 7.95
N GLY A 86 4.50 -1.21 8.65
CA GLY A 86 4.24 -1.28 10.09
C GLY A 86 2.83 -1.80 10.38
N LYS A 87 2.25 -1.36 11.50
CA LYS A 87 0.90 -1.78 11.94
C LYS A 87 -0.14 -1.65 10.82
N GLY A 88 -0.94 -2.71 10.64
CA GLY A 88 -2.05 -2.79 9.70
C GLY A 88 -1.69 -2.77 8.21
N VAL A 89 -0.40 -2.82 7.86
CA VAL A 89 0.05 -3.20 6.52
C VAL A 89 0.29 -4.71 6.52
N GLY A 90 -0.41 -5.43 5.65
CA GLY A 90 -0.33 -6.89 5.60
C GLY A 90 1.05 -7.39 5.18
N ARG A 91 1.35 -8.66 5.48
CA ARG A 91 2.52 -9.38 4.97
C ARG A 91 2.11 -10.44 3.98
N VAL A 92 2.82 -10.52 2.87
CA VAL A 92 2.61 -11.58 1.88
C VAL A 92 3.19 -12.88 2.42
N THR A 93 2.41 -13.95 2.34
CA THR A 93 2.77 -15.31 2.79
C THR A 93 2.72 -16.34 1.66
N ARG A 94 2.02 -16.03 0.57
CA ARG A 94 1.86 -16.91 -0.60
C ARG A 94 2.54 -16.31 -1.85
N PRO A 95 3.06 -17.13 -2.76
CA PRO A 95 3.60 -16.67 -4.04
C PRO A 95 2.47 -16.22 -4.98
N GLY A 96 2.82 -15.66 -6.15
CA GLY A 96 1.87 -15.26 -7.21
C GLY A 96 1.40 -13.80 -7.14
N LEU A 97 1.63 -13.12 -6.02
CA LEU A 97 1.42 -11.67 -5.94
C LEU A 97 2.63 -10.88 -6.47
N ALA A 98 2.39 -9.62 -6.84
CA ALA A 98 3.45 -8.69 -7.27
C ALA A 98 4.52 -8.44 -6.18
N VAL A 99 4.20 -8.74 -4.92
CA VAL A 99 5.08 -8.63 -3.77
C VAL A 99 5.44 -10.04 -3.30
N LYS A 100 6.73 -10.30 -3.10
CA LYS A 100 7.22 -11.64 -2.70
C LYS A 100 6.84 -11.98 -1.25
N PRO A 101 6.67 -13.28 -0.91
CA PRO A 101 6.49 -13.73 0.47
C PRO A 101 7.52 -13.17 1.45
N GLY A 102 7.10 -12.91 2.69
CA GLY A 102 7.88 -12.30 3.77
C GLY A 102 7.85 -10.76 3.76
N ASN A 103 7.52 -10.13 2.63
CA ASN A 103 7.52 -8.67 2.51
C ASN A 103 6.19 -8.05 2.92
N ALA A 104 6.23 -6.77 3.30
CA ALA A 104 5.03 -5.97 3.49
C ALA A 104 4.29 -5.80 2.15
N ALA A 105 2.97 -5.93 2.16
CA ALA A 105 2.08 -5.85 1.01
C ALA A 105 1.99 -4.40 0.47
N ILE A 106 3.10 -3.87 -0.01
CA ILE A 106 3.22 -2.57 -0.68
C ILE A 106 3.58 -2.85 -2.13
N ASN A 107 2.64 -2.63 -3.04
CA ASN A 107 2.83 -2.96 -4.45
C ASN A 107 3.94 -2.10 -5.10
N PRO A 108 4.52 -2.56 -6.23
CA PRO A 108 5.62 -1.87 -6.89
C PRO A 108 5.35 -0.40 -7.24
N VAL A 109 4.15 -0.08 -7.71
CA VAL A 109 3.79 1.31 -8.07
C VAL A 109 3.71 2.21 -6.83
N PRO A 110 2.95 1.89 -5.76
CA PRO A 110 3.01 2.65 -4.51
C PRO A 110 4.40 2.74 -3.91
N MET A 111 5.19 1.67 -3.98
CA MET A 111 6.60 1.67 -3.53
C MET A 111 7.41 2.73 -4.29
N LYS A 112 7.30 2.76 -5.63
CA LYS A 112 7.97 3.76 -6.47
C LYS A 112 7.52 5.18 -6.13
N MET A 113 6.22 5.39 -5.90
CA MET A 113 5.68 6.69 -5.49
C MET A 113 6.26 7.14 -4.14
N ILE A 114 6.28 6.27 -3.14
CA ILE A 114 6.87 6.54 -1.82
C ILE A 114 8.33 6.96 -1.97
N LEU A 115 9.13 6.16 -2.69
CA LEU A 115 10.55 6.43 -2.92
C LEU A 115 10.75 7.78 -3.62
N THR A 116 9.95 8.07 -4.64
CA THR A 116 10.02 9.32 -5.41
C THR A 116 9.74 10.54 -4.52
N GLU A 117 8.67 10.50 -3.72
CA GLU A 117 8.30 11.63 -2.86
C GLU A 117 9.29 11.86 -1.72
N VAL A 118 9.89 10.79 -1.18
CA VAL A 118 10.96 10.92 -0.19
C VAL A 118 12.23 11.49 -0.83
N GLN A 119 12.59 11.06 -2.04
CA GLN A 119 13.75 11.60 -2.77
C GLN A 119 13.59 13.09 -3.09
N LYS A 120 12.40 13.51 -3.54
CA LYS A 120 12.08 14.94 -3.75
C LYS A 120 12.25 15.75 -2.46
N ALA A 121 11.76 15.23 -1.33
CA ALA A 121 11.92 15.88 -0.04
C ALA A 121 13.39 16.01 0.39
N ILE A 122 14.20 14.96 0.18
CA ILE A 122 15.66 15.00 0.43
C ILE A 122 16.33 16.06 -0.45
N ALA A 123 15.99 16.11 -1.75
CA ALA A 123 16.57 17.06 -2.68
C ALA A 123 16.29 18.51 -2.25
N LYS A 124 15.05 18.82 -1.86
CA LYS A 124 14.67 20.15 -1.34
C LYS A 124 15.42 20.54 -0.07
N ALA A 125 15.77 19.57 0.78
CA ALA A 125 16.51 19.82 2.01
C ALA A 125 18.04 19.97 1.81
N GLY A 126 18.55 19.92 0.57
CA GLY A 126 19.97 20.05 0.27
C GLY A 126 20.69 18.74 -0.06
N GLY A 127 19.95 17.66 -0.34
CA GLY A 127 20.49 16.44 -0.96
C GLY A 127 20.99 15.35 0.00
N ARG A 128 21.26 14.15 -0.56
CA ARG A 128 21.57 12.93 0.21
C ARG A 128 22.85 13.02 1.06
N ALA A 129 23.84 13.80 0.62
CA ALA A 129 25.12 13.94 1.32
C ALA A 129 24.97 14.51 2.75
N LYS A 130 23.91 15.27 3.03
CA LYS A 130 23.64 15.87 4.34
C LYS A 130 22.97 14.93 5.35
N PHE A 131 22.26 13.89 4.90
CA PHE A 131 21.23 13.24 5.74
C PHE A 131 21.38 11.72 5.88
N GLY A 132 22.41 11.11 5.26
CA GLY A 132 22.69 9.68 5.43
C GLY A 132 21.61 8.76 4.87
N ALA A 133 21.30 7.68 5.58
CA ALA A 133 20.21 6.76 5.24
C ALA A 133 18.91 7.13 5.96
N LEU A 134 17.77 6.83 5.34
CA LEU A 134 16.45 7.02 5.96
C LEU A 134 15.70 5.69 6.06
N ASP A 135 15.05 5.48 7.20
CA ASP A 135 14.02 4.46 7.37
C ASP A 135 12.65 5.12 7.23
N VAL A 136 11.79 4.54 6.39
CA VAL A 136 10.41 4.96 6.14
C VAL A 136 9.48 3.80 6.49
N VAL A 137 8.59 4.02 7.45
CA VAL A 137 7.60 3.02 7.88
C VAL A 137 6.21 3.51 7.50
N ILE A 138 5.49 2.72 6.71
CA ILE A 138 4.09 2.96 6.35
C ILE A 138 3.20 2.15 7.26
N SER A 139 2.17 2.76 7.85
CA SER A 139 1.22 2.03 8.71
C SER A 139 -0.21 2.52 8.46
N VAL A 140 -1.16 1.62 8.72
CA VAL A 140 -2.60 1.88 8.65
C VAL A 140 -3.16 1.45 10.00
N PRO A 141 -3.46 2.35 10.94
CA PRO A 141 -3.83 1.98 12.31
C PRO A 141 -4.97 0.96 12.41
N ASP A 142 -5.98 1.09 11.54
CA ASP A 142 -7.14 0.19 11.45
C ASP A 142 -6.96 -0.93 10.42
N GLY A 143 -5.80 -1.04 9.79
CA GLY A 143 -5.61 -1.89 8.62
C GLY A 143 -5.84 -3.38 8.88
N GLU A 144 -5.55 -3.87 10.08
CA GLU A 144 -5.83 -5.27 10.44
C GLU A 144 -7.34 -5.55 10.49
N ARG A 145 -8.11 -4.67 11.16
CA ARG A 145 -9.58 -4.75 11.20
C ARG A 145 -10.18 -4.65 9.80
N LEU A 146 -9.70 -3.69 9.00
CA LEU A 146 -10.16 -3.49 7.63
C LEU A 146 -9.87 -4.71 6.75
N ALA A 147 -8.73 -5.36 6.92
CA ALA A 147 -8.34 -6.53 6.13
C ALA A 147 -9.31 -7.71 6.29
N GLN A 148 -9.99 -7.84 7.43
CA GLN A 148 -11.01 -8.86 7.66
C GLN A 148 -12.22 -8.73 6.71
N MET A 149 -12.44 -7.52 6.16
CA MET A 149 -13.51 -7.23 5.20
C MET A 149 -13.03 -7.30 3.75
N THR A 150 -11.84 -7.84 3.50
CA THR A 150 -11.22 -7.91 2.17
C THR A 150 -10.87 -9.35 1.79
N LEU A 151 -10.45 -9.55 0.53
CA LEU A 151 -9.93 -10.83 0.05
C LEU A 151 -8.44 -11.05 0.40
N ASN A 152 -7.80 -10.13 1.13
CA ASN A 152 -6.36 -10.18 1.42
C ASN A 152 -5.94 -11.51 2.06
N ALA A 153 -6.68 -11.99 3.07
CA ALA A 153 -6.34 -13.25 3.73
C ALA A 153 -6.36 -14.45 2.77
N ARG A 154 -7.30 -14.49 1.81
CA ARG A 154 -7.40 -15.55 0.80
C ARG A 154 -6.22 -15.51 -0.17
N LEU A 155 -5.74 -14.32 -0.50
CA LEU A 155 -4.55 -14.09 -1.32
C LEU A 155 -3.23 -14.33 -0.55
N GLY A 156 -3.29 -14.71 0.73
CA GLY A 156 -2.10 -14.91 1.56
C GLY A 156 -1.50 -13.61 2.09
N ILE A 157 -2.31 -12.56 2.28
CA ILE A 157 -1.89 -11.30 2.88
C ILE A 157 -2.47 -11.21 4.29
N ILE A 158 -1.61 -11.29 5.30
CA ILE A 158 -2.00 -11.47 6.70
C ILE A 158 -1.58 -10.28 7.57
N GLY A 159 -2.39 -9.95 8.58
CA GLY A 159 -2.07 -8.91 9.59
C GLY A 159 -2.34 -7.47 9.16
N GLY A 160 -2.98 -7.25 8.01
CA GLY A 160 -3.26 -5.91 7.50
C GLY A 160 -3.71 -5.85 6.05
N ILE A 161 -3.95 -4.64 5.58
CA ILE A 161 -4.32 -4.38 4.17
C ILE A 161 -3.10 -4.24 3.27
N SER A 162 -3.34 -4.38 1.98
CA SER A 162 -2.39 -4.04 0.93
C SER A 162 -2.36 -2.54 0.64
N ILE A 163 -1.17 -1.97 0.44
CA ILE A 163 -0.98 -0.63 -0.13
C ILE A 163 -0.83 -0.80 -1.64
N LEU A 164 -1.91 -0.56 -2.37
CA LEU A 164 -2.02 -0.80 -3.81
C LEU A 164 -2.57 0.42 -4.57
N GLY A 165 -2.48 0.37 -5.90
CA GLY A 165 -2.94 1.40 -6.82
C GLY A 165 -1.97 1.58 -8.00
N THR A 166 -2.49 1.69 -9.22
CA THR A 166 -1.69 1.86 -10.44
C THR A 166 -1.61 3.32 -10.88
N THR A 167 -2.72 4.05 -10.75
CA THR A 167 -2.84 5.46 -11.16
C THR A 167 -2.85 6.42 -9.97
N GLY A 168 -2.96 5.91 -8.74
CA GLY A 168 -3.14 6.73 -7.54
C GLY A 168 -4.52 7.40 -7.42
N ILE A 169 -5.46 7.10 -8.33
CA ILE A 169 -6.84 7.57 -8.32
C ILE A 169 -7.76 6.36 -8.13
N VAL A 170 -8.75 6.49 -7.25
CA VAL A 170 -9.82 5.51 -7.10
C VAL A 170 -10.88 5.77 -8.17
N LYS A 171 -11.18 4.76 -8.99
CA LYS A 171 -12.31 4.78 -9.93
C LYS A 171 -13.42 3.89 -9.37
N PRO A 172 -14.61 4.45 -9.04
CA PRO A 172 -15.69 3.67 -8.46
C PRO A 172 -16.09 2.48 -9.33
N LEU A 173 -16.25 1.30 -8.71
CA LEU A 173 -16.83 0.09 -9.32
C LEU A 173 -16.31 -0.22 -10.74
N SER A 174 -15.00 -0.10 -10.97
CA SER A 174 -14.44 -0.31 -12.31
C SER A 174 -14.26 -1.80 -12.65
N THR A 175 -14.50 -2.17 -13.91
CA THR A 175 -14.16 -3.50 -14.45
C THR A 175 -12.69 -3.84 -14.23
N ASP A 176 -11.81 -2.84 -14.24
CA ASP A 176 -10.37 -2.99 -13.97
C ASP A 176 -10.12 -3.48 -12.54
N ALA A 177 -10.82 -2.95 -11.54
CA ALA A 177 -10.67 -3.36 -10.14
C ALA A 177 -11.11 -4.81 -9.92
N TRP A 178 -12.22 -5.21 -10.55
CA TRP A 178 -12.71 -6.59 -10.55
C TRP A 178 -11.72 -7.53 -11.25
N THR A 179 -11.28 -7.18 -12.46
CA THR A 179 -10.33 -7.97 -13.24
C THR A 179 -9.01 -8.13 -12.51
N ALA A 180 -8.47 -7.06 -11.91
CA ALA A 180 -7.24 -7.12 -11.11
C ALA A 180 -7.35 -8.09 -9.92
N THR A 181 -8.52 -8.15 -9.27
CA THR A 181 -8.78 -9.07 -8.16
C THR A 181 -8.83 -10.53 -8.64
N ILE A 182 -9.48 -10.79 -9.77
CA ILE A 182 -9.52 -12.12 -10.39
C ILE A 182 -8.11 -12.55 -10.81
N SER A 183 -7.39 -11.72 -11.56
CA SER A 183 -6.03 -12.00 -12.00
C SER A 183 -5.09 -12.26 -10.82
N ALA A 184 -5.17 -11.49 -9.74
CA ALA A 184 -4.37 -11.75 -8.54
C ALA A 184 -4.69 -13.11 -7.91
N SER A 185 -5.97 -13.50 -7.88
CA SER A 185 -6.39 -14.81 -7.35
C SER A 185 -5.88 -15.96 -8.23
N LEU A 186 -5.95 -15.81 -9.56
CA LEU A 186 -5.44 -16.79 -10.51
C LEU A 186 -3.92 -16.93 -10.43
N ASN A 187 -3.17 -15.83 -10.35
CA ASN A 187 -1.72 -15.88 -10.22
C ASN A 187 -1.28 -16.57 -8.91
N VAL A 188 -2.01 -16.35 -7.81
CA VAL A 188 -1.76 -17.07 -6.54
C VAL A 188 -2.06 -18.56 -6.68
N ALA A 189 -3.15 -18.92 -7.37
CA ALA A 189 -3.51 -20.32 -7.59
C ALA A 189 -2.46 -21.05 -8.47
N GLU A 190 -2.07 -20.43 -9.59
CA GLU A 190 -1.02 -20.93 -10.48
C GLU A 190 0.31 -21.09 -9.74
N ALA A 191 0.75 -20.06 -9.01
CA ALA A 191 2.00 -20.11 -8.25
C ALA A 191 1.97 -21.09 -7.07
N ALA A 192 0.78 -21.47 -6.60
CA ALA A 192 0.59 -22.53 -5.61
C ALA A 192 0.51 -23.93 -6.24
N GLY A 193 0.62 -24.05 -7.56
CA GLY A 193 0.55 -25.33 -8.29
C GLY A 193 -0.86 -25.91 -8.37
N LEU A 194 -1.89 -25.07 -8.31
CA LEU A 194 -3.29 -25.50 -8.47
C LEU A 194 -3.63 -25.55 -9.96
N ASP A 195 -4.16 -26.69 -10.42
CA ASP A 195 -4.58 -26.92 -11.81
C ASP A 195 -6.04 -26.54 -12.07
N THR A 196 -6.83 -26.41 -11.00
CA THR A 196 -8.27 -26.21 -11.06
C THR A 196 -8.66 -24.98 -10.26
N VAL A 197 -9.36 -24.05 -10.92
CA VAL A 197 -9.96 -22.88 -10.28
C VAL A 197 -11.47 -22.93 -10.47
N VAL A 198 -12.21 -22.80 -9.37
CA VAL A 198 -13.67 -22.76 -9.39
C VAL A 198 -14.14 -21.34 -9.12
N MET A 199 -14.87 -20.76 -10.06
CA MET A 199 -15.44 -19.42 -9.91
C MET A 199 -16.80 -19.48 -9.23
N SER A 200 -17.00 -18.66 -8.21
CA SER A 200 -18.27 -18.51 -7.50
C SER A 200 -18.74 -17.07 -7.55
N SER A 201 -20.02 -16.86 -7.86
CA SER A 201 -20.70 -15.55 -7.80
C SER A 201 -20.92 -15.02 -6.38
N GLY A 202 -20.75 -15.86 -5.35
CA GLY A 202 -20.88 -15.46 -3.95
C GLY A 202 -20.80 -16.64 -2.99
N ARG A 203 -21.05 -16.37 -1.70
CA ARG A 203 -20.93 -17.37 -0.63
C ARG A 203 -21.81 -18.61 -0.85
N THR A 204 -23.00 -18.45 -1.43
CA THR A 204 -23.91 -19.56 -1.69
C THR A 204 -23.38 -20.49 -2.77
N SER A 205 -22.95 -19.96 -3.92
CA SER A 205 -22.34 -20.77 -4.99
C SER A 205 -21.00 -21.36 -4.56
N GLU A 206 -20.20 -20.63 -3.77
CA GLU A 206 -18.97 -21.17 -3.15
C GLU A 206 -19.30 -22.40 -2.31
N ARG A 207 -20.30 -22.32 -1.40
CA ARG A 207 -20.70 -23.45 -0.55
C ARG A 207 -21.15 -24.67 -1.38
N VAL A 208 -21.99 -24.45 -2.37
CA VAL A 208 -22.51 -25.51 -3.26
C VAL A 208 -21.37 -26.19 -4.01
N HIS A 209 -20.43 -25.43 -4.58
CA HIS A 209 -19.25 -26.01 -5.23
C HIS A 209 -18.38 -26.81 -4.26
N MET A 210 -18.16 -26.31 -3.05
CA MET A 210 -17.36 -27.00 -2.04
C MET A 210 -17.98 -28.34 -1.65
N GLU A 211 -19.31 -28.40 -1.52
CA GLU A 211 -20.06 -29.63 -1.22
C GLU A 211 -20.01 -30.62 -2.40
N HIS A 212 -20.40 -30.19 -3.60
CA HIS A 212 -20.45 -31.06 -4.79
C HIS A 212 -19.08 -31.59 -5.21
N LEU A 213 -18.02 -30.80 -5.05
CA LEU A 213 -16.65 -31.19 -5.41
C LEU A 213 -15.87 -31.78 -4.23
N SER A 214 -16.52 -31.96 -3.06
CA SER A 214 -15.89 -32.48 -1.83
C SER A 214 -14.60 -31.72 -1.44
N LEU A 215 -14.58 -30.41 -1.65
CA LEU A 215 -13.41 -29.56 -1.38
C LEU A 215 -13.38 -29.19 0.10
N THR A 216 -12.18 -29.19 0.69
CA THR A 216 -11.97 -28.71 2.07
C THR A 216 -11.38 -27.31 2.05
N ARG A 217 -11.87 -26.43 2.94
CA ARG A 217 -11.20 -25.14 3.14
C ARG A 217 -9.84 -25.37 3.79
N ARG A 218 -8.75 -25.18 3.03
CA ARG A 218 -7.44 -24.94 3.64
C ARG A 218 -7.42 -23.50 4.17
N LEU A 219 -7.85 -23.33 5.41
CA LEU A 219 -7.61 -22.10 6.15
C LEU A 219 -6.16 -22.12 6.65
N THR A 220 -5.48 -20.99 6.43
CA THR A 220 -4.05 -20.70 6.70
C THR A 220 -3.05 -21.46 5.83
#